data_AF-A0A956NCA3-F1
#
_entry.id   AF-A0A956NCA3-F1
#
_cell.length_a   1.000
_cell.length_b   1.000
_cell.length_c   1.000
_cell.angle_alpha   90.00
_cell.angle_beta   90.00
_cell.angle_gamma   90.00
#
_symmetry.space_group_name_H-M   'P 1'
#
loop_
_entity.id
_entity.type
_entity.pdbx_description
1 polymer ?
#
loop_
_entity_poly.entity_id
_entity_poly.type
_entity_poly.pdbx_seq_one_letter_code
_entity_poly.pdbx_strand_id
1 'polypeptide(L)'
;MTFGVGLLIALSANLLLSGCASTHNYTAPNSPRYSGTATNLLPDPDSEIRVVSFNVEHARRISEAIELLRTAPGLQGADVVLLQEMDAKGVEAIADSLGMYWIYYPAMVSASTGRDFGNAILSRWPLRDDEKILLPHTEFWKNSRRIAVSATVDIEGRPVRLYSVHLALPFLVSRSGRRDQVEAILRDVAWHPGPVIIGGDFNAQGVGEPIEDAGFSWPTRGLGHTTKVFAVDHIFARGFDYAGDPPSGVGLDEEDASDHRPVWAVFRPVEREPIASVPWRFARKDRTLPMDNAAYIEPDLVRCDWPGDRGLEELRRRGFRTIVNLTGDGGERDKAKELGFEYFEIPLTATLWSSPPKASQVEQFLELLTDPARRPLAFHCKQGKDRTGTMAALYRIEAGRWTNGEAIEEMQAFGYHDWFKDLIQYVRSYVPRRS
;
A
#
# COMPACT_ATOMS: atom_id res chain seq x y z
N MET A 1 7.87 50.66 24.59
CA MET A 1 7.56 50.29 23.19
C MET A 1 8.76 49.54 22.64
N THR A 2 8.51 48.37 22.02
CA THR A 2 9.40 47.47 21.23
C THR A 2 10.65 46.91 21.92
N PHE A 3 10.73 45.68 22.45
CA PHE A 3 10.69 44.29 21.89
C PHE A 3 11.82 43.89 20.93
N GLY A 4 12.43 42.71 21.22
CA GLY A 4 13.30 41.91 20.34
C GLY A 4 14.55 41.35 21.06
N VAL A 5 14.43 40.48 22.07
CA VAL A 5 14.44 39.00 21.96
C VAL A 5 15.46 38.45 20.96
N GLY A 6 16.66 38.14 21.48
CA GLY A 6 17.62 37.22 20.88
C GLY A 6 17.95 36.12 21.89
N LEU A 7 16.96 35.29 22.23
CA LEU A 7 17.18 34.09 23.05
C LEU A 7 17.48 32.93 22.09
N LEU A 8 18.77 32.68 21.88
CA LEU A 8 19.26 31.41 21.35
C LEU A 8 18.78 30.30 22.29
N ILE A 9 17.71 29.61 21.88
CA ILE A 9 17.30 28.35 22.50
C ILE A 9 18.37 27.33 22.08
N ALA A 10 19.34 27.13 22.96
CA ALA A 10 20.17 25.94 22.98
C ALA A 10 19.26 24.75 23.36
N LEU A 11 18.48 24.28 22.37
CA LEU A 11 17.91 22.94 22.42
C LEU A 11 19.10 22.00 22.44
N SER A 12 19.26 21.33 23.57
CA SER A 12 20.27 20.33 23.86
C SER A 12 20.35 19.32 22.73
N ALA A 13 21.30 19.56 21.83
CA ALA A 13 21.79 18.66 20.79
C ALA A 13 22.59 17.48 21.40
N ASN A 14 22.09 16.89 22.49
CA ASN A 14 22.72 15.77 23.21
C ASN A 14 22.10 14.41 22.86
N LEU A 15 21.38 14.30 21.73
CA LEU A 15 20.91 13.01 21.18
C LEU A 15 21.38 12.73 19.75
N LEU A 16 22.37 13.46 19.22
CA LEU A 16 22.93 13.24 17.88
C LEU A 16 24.37 12.74 17.86
N LEU A 17 24.92 12.29 18.99
CA LEU A 17 26.31 11.82 19.07
C LEU A 17 26.50 10.46 19.77
N SER A 18 25.45 9.66 19.95
CA SER A 18 25.57 8.25 20.35
C SER A 18 25.54 7.33 19.13
N GLY A 19 26.69 7.24 18.45
CA GLY A 19 27.06 6.12 17.58
C GLY A 19 26.44 6.11 16.18
N CYS A 20 27.24 6.42 15.17
CA CYS A 20 26.99 6.00 13.78
C CYS A 20 27.08 4.46 13.69
N ALA A 21 26.12 3.74 14.27
CA ALA A 21 25.94 2.33 14.00
C ALA A 21 25.31 2.22 12.62
N SER A 22 26.02 1.61 11.66
CA SER A 22 25.45 1.26 10.36
C SER A 22 24.20 0.40 10.57
N THR A 23 23.08 0.77 9.96
CA THR A 23 21.88 -0.10 9.94
C THR A 23 21.86 -0.90 8.65
N HIS A 24 21.47 -2.18 8.73
CA HIS A 24 21.23 -2.99 7.54
C HIS A 24 19.73 -3.08 7.27
N ASN A 25 19.29 -2.65 6.08
CA ASN A 25 17.89 -2.71 5.71
C ASN A 25 17.51 -4.11 5.20
N TYR A 26 16.36 -4.61 5.65
CA TYR A 26 15.75 -5.82 5.12
C TYR A 26 14.88 -5.49 3.90
N THR A 27 15.47 -5.52 2.71
CA THR A 27 14.81 -5.19 1.45
C THR A 27 14.08 -6.35 0.77
N ALA A 28 14.24 -7.58 1.27
CA ALA A 28 13.46 -8.72 0.76
C ALA A 28 11.99 -8.57 1.20
N PRO A 29 11.00 -8.64 0.30
CA PRO A 29 9.61 -8.32 0.64
C PRO A 29 8.98 -9.30 1.65
N ASN A 30 9.42 -10.56 1.69
CA ASN A 30 8.77 -11.59 2.52
C ASN A 30 9.69 -12.11 3.64
N SER A 31 10.84 -11.47 3.87
CA SER A 31 11.80 -11.92 4.89
C SER A 31 12.63 -10.77 5.47
N PRO A 32 13.07 -10.89 6.74
CA PRO A 32 12.54 -11.80 7.76
C PRO A 32 11.04 -11.56 8.01
N ARG A 33 10.32 -12.62 8.40
CA ARG A 33 8.89 -12.58 8.74
C ARG A 33 8.71 -13.41 10.00
N TYR A 34 8.05 -12.84 10.99
CA TYR A 34 7.74 -13.52 12.24
C TYR A 34 6.23 -13.45 12.48
N SER A 35 5.67 -14.51 13.04
CA SER A 35 4.24 -14.58 13.33
C SER A 35 3.96 -15.58 14.43
N GLY A 36 2.87 -15.37 15.17
CA GLY A 36 2.38 -16.29 16.18
C GLY A 36 0.86 -16.31 16.25
N THR A 37 0.34 -17.34 16.92
CA THR A 37 -1.09 -17.55 17.12
C THR A 37 -1.51 -17.09 18.50
N ALA A 38 -2.76 -16.65 18.65
CA ALA A 38 -3.33 -16.36 19.95
C ALA A 38 -3.24 -17.58 20.88
N THR A 39 -2.75 -17.37 22.10
CA THR A 39 -2.65 -18.41 23.14
C THR A 39 -4.01 -18.75 23.75
N ASN A 40 -4.97 -17.84 23.69
CA ASN A 40 -6.38 -18.05 24.07
C ASN A 40 -7.29 -17.30 23.09
N LEU A 41 -8.30 -17.98 22.54
CA LEU A 41 -9.31 -17.35 21.70
C LEU A 41 -10.16 -16.41 22.55
N LEU A 42 -10.10 -15.12 22.27
CA LEU A 42 -11.03 -14.15 22.84
C LEU A 42 -12.39 -14.28 22.12
N PRO A 43 -13.52 -14.07 22.81
CA PRO A 43 -14.82 -14.02 22.17
C PRO A 43 -14.88 -12.90 21.13
N ASP A 44 -15.64 -13.12 20.06
CA ASP A 44 -15.94 -12.07 19.08
C ASP A 44 -16.61 -10.89 19.80
N PRO A 45 -16.20 -9.64 19.52
CA PRO A 45 -16.81 -8.45 20.10
C PRO A 45 -18.26 -8.29 19.64
N ASP A 46 -19.09 -7.67 20.48
CA ASP A 46 -20.55 -7.57 20.30
C ASP A 46 -21.01 -6.68 19.11
N SER A 47 -20.09 -5.97 18.42
CA SER A 47 -20.28 -5.24 17.12
C SER A 47 -19.27 -4.11 16.88
N GLU A 48 -18.49 -3.72 17.90
CA GLU A 48 -17.51 -2.64 17.82
C GLU A 48 -16.09 -3.18 17.69
N ILE A 49 -15.26 -2.48 16.92
CA ILE A 49 -13.85 -2.79 16.72
C ILE A 49 -13.03 -1.64 17.30
N ARG A 50 -12.31 -1.93 18.38
CA ARG A 50 -11.35 -1.03 19.01
C ARG A 50 -9.96 -1.25 18.43
N VAL A 51 -9.43 -0.20 17.81
CA VAL A 51 -8.09 -0.17 17.24
C VAL A 51 -7.20 0.72 18.08
N VAL A 52 -6.02 0.22 18.42
CA VAL A 52 -4.95 0.97 19.08
C VAL A 52 -3.74 1.06 18.16
N SER A 53 -3.11 2.23 18.08
CA SER A 53 -1.79 2.40 17.47
C SER A 53 -0.80 2.89 18.53
N PHE A 54 0.37 2.24 18.59
CA PHE A 54 1.37 2.55 19.61
C PHE A 54 2.80 2.34 19.11
N ASN A 55 3.58 3.43 19.06
CA ASN A 55 5.03 3.39 18.98
C ASN A 55 5.59 3.12 20.38
N VAL A 56 6.40 2.07 20.57
CA VAL A 56 6.89 1.61 21.89
C VAL A 56 8.38 1.91 22.10
N GLU A 57 8.90 2.99 21.49
CA GLU A 57 10.28 3.49 21.63
C GLU A 57 11.34 2.38 21.66
N HIS A 58 11.61 1.75 20.51
CA HIS A 58 12.57 0.65 20.39
C HIS A 58 12.30 -0.57 21.29
N ALA A 59 11.04 -0.87 21.64
CA ALA A 59 10.66 -1.98 22.52
C ALA A 59 11.40 -1.97 23.88
N ARG A 60 11.66 -0.78 24.44
CA ARG A 60 12.47 -0.64 25.67
C ARG A 60 11.73 -1.03 26.93
N ARG A 61 10.46 -0.65 27.04
CA ARG A 61 9.64 -0.78 28.25
C ARG A 61 8.40 -1.64 28.00
N ILE A 62 8.64 -2.88 27.55
CA ILE A 62 7.57 -3.80 27.12
C ILE A 62 6.60 -4.13 28.26
N SER A 63 7.09 -4.30 29.48
CA SER A 63 6.22 -4.61 30.63
C SER A 63 5.24 -3.47 30.91
N GLU A 64 5.71 -2.23 30.86
CA GLU A 64 4.90 -1.03 31.04
C GLU A 64 3.94 -0.82 29.88
N ALA A 65 4.38 -1.08 28.64
CA ALA A 65 3.50 -1.07 27.47
C ALA A 65 2.38 -2.10 27.58
N ILE A 66 2.66 -3.31 28.10
CA ILE A 66 1.66 -4.35 28.36
C ILE A 66 0.65 -3.86 29.39
N GLU A 67 1.11 -3.31 30.50
CA GLU A 67 0.24 -2.81 31.57
C GLU A 67 -0.67 -1.68 31.07
N LEU A 68 -0.10 -0.75 30.31
CA LEU A 68 -0.81 0.35 29.68
C LEU A 68 -1.93 -0.16 28.75
N LEU A 69 -1.60 -1.09 27.85
CA LEU A 69 -2.57 -1.69 26.91
C LEU A 69 -3.68 -2.49 27.62
N ARG A 70 -3.40 -3.03 28.81
CA ARG A 70 -4.37 -3.83 29.59
C ARG A 70 -5.30 -2.99 30.45
N THR A 71 -4.83 -1.86 30.96
CA THR A 71 -5.53 -1.14 32.05
C THR A 71 -6.00 0.25 31.66
N ALA A 72 -5.37 0.91 30.70
CA ALA A 72 -5.70 2.29 30.39
C ALA A 72 -7.08 2.41 29.73
N PRO A 73 -7.92 3.37 30.17
CA PRO A 73 -9.18 3.67 29.50
C PRO A 73 -8.98 3.95 28.02
N GLY A 74 -9.80 3.30 27.19
CA GLY A 74 -9.73 3.43 25.73
C GLY A 74 -8.74 2.49 25.05
N LEU A 75 -7.74 1.95 25.76
CA LEU A 75 -6.80 0.96 25.23
C LEU A 75 -7.20 -0.47 25.61
N GLN A 76 -7.67 -0.65 26.85
CA GLN A 76 -8.09 -1.94 27.35
C GLN A 76 -9.16 -2.58 26.43
N GLY A 77 -9.03 -3.88 26.21
CA GLY A 77 -9.95 -4.64 25.35
C GLY A 77 -9.82 -4.34 23.86
N ALA A 78 -8.69 -3.81 23.40
CA ALA A 78 -8.41 -3.65 21.97
C ALA A 78 -8.68 -4.95 21.18
N ASP A 79 -9.15 -4.80 19.94
CA ASP A 79 -9.37 -5.89 19.00
C ASP A 79 -8.22 -5.98 17.98
N VAL A 80 -7.61 -4.83 17.69
CA VAL A 80 -6.43 -4.68 16.83
C VAL A 80 -5.43 -3.75 17.51
N VAL A 81 -4.15 -4.13 17.53
CA VAL A 81 -3.06 -3.28 18.01
C VAL A 81 -1.99 -3.16 16.92
N LEU A 82 -1.71 -1.93 16.49
CA LEU A 82 -0.74 -1.58 15.47
C LEU A 82 0.52 -1.05 16.16
N LEU A 83 1.61 -1.82 16.13
CA LEU A 83 2.83 -1.49 16.86
C LEU A 83 3.95 -1.02 15.94
N GLN A 84 4.72 -0.04 16.38
CA GLN A 84 5.91 0.49 15.70
C GLN A 84 7.13 0.45 16.63
N GLU A 85 8.31 0.47 16.01
CA GLU A 85 9.61 0.41 16.70
C GLU A 85 9.88 -0.89 17.47
N MET A 86 9.30 -1.98 17.00
CA MET A 86 9.35 -3.24 17.72
C MET A 86 10.51 -4.13 17.30
N ASP A 87 10.92 -5.00 18.21
CA ASP A 87 11.64 -6.25 17.92
C ASP A 87 10.70 -7.46 18.07
N ALA A 88 11.08 -8.62 17.50
CA ALA A 88 10.20 -9.80 17.48
C ALA A 88 9.81 -10.30 18.89
N LYS A 89 10.72 -10.20 19.87
CA LYS A 89 10.47 -10.67 21.25
C LYS A 89 9.48 -9.76 21.98
N GLY A 90 9.58 -8.45 21.78
CA GLY A 90 8.64 -7.49 22.33
C GLY A 90 7.23 -7.67 21.74
N VAL A 91 7.13 -7.94 20.44
CA VAL A 91 5.84 -8.25 19.79
C VAL A 91 5.22 -9.50 20.38
N GLU A 92 5.97 -10.59 20.47
CA GLU A 92 5.52 -11.86 21.04
C GLU A 92 5.03 -11.68 22.49
N ALA A 93 5.81 -10.99 23.33
CA ALA A 93 5.45 -10.75 24.73
C ALA A 93 4.15 -9.93 24.90
N ILE A 94 3.94 -8.89 24.08
CA ILE A 94 2.70 -8.12 24.08
C ILE A 94 1.54 -8.98 23.58
N ALA A 95 1.73 -9.69 22.46
CA ALA A 95 0.67 -10.49 21.85
C ALA A 95 0.23 -11.64 22.77
N ASP A 96 1.17 -12.33 23.42
CA ASP A 96 0.88 -13.38 24.40
C ASP A 96 0.13 -12.81 25.61
N SER A 97 0.51 -11.62 26.05
CA SER A 97 -0.14 -10.94 27.18
C SER A 97 -1.56 -10.47 26.85
N LEU A 98 -1.83 -10.13 25.59
CA LEU A 98 -3.16 -9.72 25.14
C LEU A 98 -3.98 -10.89 24.58
N GLY A 99 -3.39 -12.07 24.40
CA GLY A 99 -4.04 -13.24 23.79
C GLY A 99 -4.36 -13.04 22.32
N MET A 100 -3.44 -12.46 21.53
CA MET A 100 -3.69 -12.06 20.14
C MET A 100 -2.82 -12.83 19.13
N TYR A 101 -3.37 -13.01 17.93
CA TYR A 101 -2.58 -13.35 16.75
C TYR A 101 -1.66 -12.20 16.40
N TRP A 102 -0.49 -12.48 15.85
CA TRP A 102 0.44 -11.43 15.49
C TRP A 102 1.29 -11.76 14.27
N ILE A 103 1.64 -10.71 13.54
CA ILE A 103 2.63 -10.72 12.46
C ILE A 103 3.56 -9.53 12.66
N TYR A 104 4.86 -9.76 12.43
CA TYR A 104 5.92 -8.76 12.56
C TYR A 104 6.89 -8.86 11.39
N TYR A 105 7.25 -7.70 10.85
CA TYR A 105 8.32 -7.58 9.88
C TYR A 105 9.34 -6.54 10.36
N PRO A 106 10.64 -6.89 10.40
CA PRO A 106 11.68 -5.91 10.60
C PRO A 106 11.92 -5.10 9.33
N ALA A 107 12.07 -3.80 9.51
CA ALA A 107 12.56 -2.87 8.49
C ALA A 107 14.07 -2.96 8.35
N MET A 108 14.75 -3.04 9.50
CA MET A 108 16.20 -2.97 9.61
C MET A 108 16.71 -3.69 10.85
N VAL A 109 18.00 -4.00 10.85
CA VAL A 109 18.75 -4.46 12.03
C VAL A 109 19.86 -3.48 12.36
N SER A 110 20.02 -3.17 13.64
CA SER A 110 21.14 -2.41 14.16
C SER A 110 22.43 -3.24 14.10
N ALA A 111 23.46 -2.78 13.38
CA ALA A 111 24.72 -3.53 13.34
C ALA A 111 25.46 -3.55 14.68
N SER A 112 25.19 -2.59 15.58
CA SER A 112 25.86 -2.52 16.89
C SER A 112 25.21 -3.42 17.94
N THR A 113 23.88 -3.56 17.92
CA THR A 113 23.14 -4.33 18.93
C THR A 113 22.59 -5.64 18.41
N GLY A 114 22.59 -5.86 17.09
CA GLY A 114 21.95 -7.00 16.45
C GLY A 114 20.43 -7.03 16.63
N ARG A 115 19.83 -5.93 17.10
CA ARG A 115 18.38 -5.85 17.33
C ARG A 115 17.65 -5.39 16.08
N ASP A 116 16.60 -6.13 15.78
CA ASP A 116 15.63 -5.81 14.74
C ASP A 116 14.79 -4.60 15.14
N PHE A 117 14.34 -3.84 14.15
CA PHE A 117 13.42 -2.73 14.30
C PHE A 117 12.39 -2.79 13.17
N GLY A 118 11.11 -2.74 13.51
CA GLY A 118 10.04 -2.81 12.52
C GLY A 118 8.66 -2.58 13.09
N ASN A 119 7.66 -3.05 12.36
CA ASN A 119 6.25 -2.85 12.67
C ASN A 119 5.55 -4.20 12.84
N ALA A 120 4.51 -4.21 13.67
CA ALA A 120 3.66 -5.39 13.87
C ALA A 120 2.18 -5.03 13.79
N ILE A 121 1.38 -6.06 13.50
CA ILE A 121 -0.07 -6.05 13.65
C ILE A 121 -0.42 -7.20 14.58
N LEU A 122 -1.14 -6.88 15.65
CA LEU A 122 -1.78 -7.83 16.55
C LEU A 122 -3.28 -7.77 16.30
N SER A 123 -3.93 -8.92 16.34
CA SER A 123 -5.37 -9.01 16.18
C SER A 123 -5.99 -10.12 17.02
N ARG A 124 -7.22 -9.88 17.46
CA ARG A 124 -8.09 -10.91 18.03
C ARG A 124 -8.39 -12.04 17.06
N TRP A 125 -8.42 -11.76 15.76
CA TRP A 125 -8.72 -12.72 14.70
C TRP A 125 -7.45 -13.23 13.99
N PRO A 126 -7.50 -14.42 13.35
CA PRO A 126 -6.40 -14.91 12.51
C PRO A 126 -6.02 -13.91 11.41
N LEU A 127 -4.72 -13.63 11.31
CA LEU A 127 -4.15 -12.77 10.28
C LEU A 127 -3.79 -13.60 9.04
N ARG A 128 -4.17 -13.10 7.85
CA ARG A 128 -3.83 -13.69 6.54
C ARG A 128 -3.39 -12.63 5.54
N ASP A 129 -2.86 -13.07 4.40
CA ASP A 129 -2.43 -12.22 3.28
C ASP A 129 -1.52 -11.06 3.70
N ASP A 130 -0.63 -11.30 4.66
CA ASP A 130 0.23 -10.25 5.19
C ASP A 130 1.42 -9.93 4.27
N GLU A 131 1.79 -8.66 4.21
CA GLU A 131 2.88 -8.16 3.37
C GLU A 131 3.69 -7.06 4.06
N LYS A 132 5.00 -7.03 3.78
CA LYS A 132 5.88 -5.88 4.08
C LYS A 132 5.97 -4.98 2.86
N ILE A 133 5.60 -3.72 3.06
CA ILE A 133 5.64 -2.67 2.06
C ILE A 133 6.87 -1.80 2.31
N LEU A 134 7.83 -1.82 1.39
CA LEU A 134 9.01 -0.97 1.47
C LEU A 134 8.65 0.47 1.09
N LEU A 135 8.77 1.40 2.04
CA LEU A 135 8.48 2.80 1.77
C LEU A 135 9.62 3.44 0.96
N PRO A 136 9.33 4.33 0.00
CA PRO A 136 10.35 5.03 -0.78
C PRO A 136 11.23 5.91 0.10
N HIS A 137 12.42 6.21 -0.44
CA HIS A 137 13.48 7.01 0.17
C HIS A 137 14.20 6.34 1.35
N THR A 138 15.53 6.46 1.35
CA THR A 138 16.39 6.13 2.49
C THR A 138 16.70 7.40 3.27
N GLU A 139 16.74 7.31 4.59
CA GLU A 139 17.10 8.44 5.45
C GLU A 139 18.57 8.83 5.22
N PHE A 140 18.82 10.10 4.87
CA PHE A 140 20.09 10.59 4.30
C PHE A 140 21.35 10.32 5.17
N TRP A 141 21.21 10.19 6.49
CA TRP A 141 22.34 10.00 7.41
C TRP A 141 22.49 8.58 7.95
N LYS A 142 21.38 7.88 8.15
CA LYS A 142 21.36 6.53 8.74
C LYS A 142 21.36 5.44 7.68
N ASN A 143 21.07 5.80 6.42
CA ASN A 143 20.78 4.85 5.34
C ASN A 143 19.70 3.83 5.74
N SER A 144 18.79 4.21 6.63
CA SER A 144 17.66 3.40 7.09
C SER A 144 16.47 3.60 6.16
N ARG A 145 15.71 2.52 5.94
CA ARG A 145 14.51 2.51 5.13
C ARG A 145 13.32 2.09 5.99
N ARG A 146 12.25 2.86 5.92
CA ARG A 146 11.00 2.56 6.63
C ARG A 146 10.14 1.56 5.87
N ILE A 147 9.23 0.92 6.59
CA ILE A 147 8.26 -0.01 6.03
C ILE A 147 6.86 0.32 6.55
N ALA A 148 5.85 -0.17 5.84
CA ALA A 148 4.55 -0.46 6.43
C ALA A 148 4.36 -1.98 6.45
N VAL A 149 3.57 -2.46 7.41
CA VAL A 149 3.16 -3.85 7.51
C VAL A 149 1.67 -3.91 7.30
N SER A 150 1.22 -4.85 6.49
CA SER A 150 -0.19 -5.03 6.16
C SER A 150 -0.63 -6.46 6.41
N ALA A 151 -1.89 -6.65 6.75
CA ALA A 151 -2.52 -7.96 6.92
C ALA A 151 -4.03 -7.86 6.78
N THR A 152 -4.69 -8.97 6.48
CA THR A 152 -6.14 -9.07 6.39
C THR A 152 -6.66 -9.89 7.55
N VAL A 153 -7.76 -9.45 8.16
CA VAL A 153 -8.53 -10.19 9.16
C VAL A 153 -9.96 -10.34 8.66
N ASP A 154 -10.64 -11.42 9.04
CA ASP A 154 -12.06 -11.61 8.75
C ASP A 154 -12.88 -11.28 10.00
N ILE A 155 -13.64 -10.20 9.96
CA ILE A 155 -14.51 -9.74 11.05
C ILE A 155 -15.95 -9.91 10.61
N GLU A 156 -16.72 -10.75 11.30
CA GLU A 156 -18.11 -11.08 10.95
C GLU A 156 -18.27 -11.53 9.48
N GLY A 157 -17.28 -12.28 8.96
CA GLY A 157 -17.25 -12.75 7.57
C GLY A 157 -16.89 -11.67 6.53
N ARG A 158 -16.49 -10.48 6.97
CA ARG A 158 -16.02 -9.39 6.09
C ARG A 158 -14.50 -9.27 6.17
N PRO A 159 -13.78 -9.30 5.03
CA PRO A 159 -12.33 -9.06 5.03
C PRO A 159 -12.03 -7.59 5.30
N VAL A 160 -11.27 -7.33 6.37
CA VAL A 160 -10.77 -6.00 6.74
C VAL A 160 -9.27 -5.96 6.56
N ARG A 161 -8.79 -4.99 5.77
CA ARG A 161 -7.35 -4.78 5.56
C ARG A 161 -6.80 -3.83 6.62
N LEU A 162 -5.70 -4.22 7.25
CA LEU A 162 -5.02 -3.49 8.32
C LEU A 162 -3.64 -3.04 7.86
N TYR A 163 -3.20 -1.84 8.26
CA TYR A 163 -1.85 -1.33 8.03
C TYR A 163 -1.25 -0.74 9.29
N SER A 164 -0.06 -1.21 9.69
CA SER A 164 0.81 -0.60 10.71
C SER A 164 1.94 0.18 10.03
N VAL A 165 1.91 1.51 10.16
CA VAL A 165 2.74 2.47 9.42
C VAL A 165 3.78 3.11 10.32
N HIS A 166 4.99 3.29 9.80
CA HIS A 166 5.99 4.16 10.44
C HIS A 166 6.71 4.97 9.37
N LEU A 167 6.39 6.27 9.24
CA LEU A 167 7.02 7.15 8.24
C LEU A 167 8.37 7.70 8.72
N ALA A 168 9.20 8.14 7.77
CA ALA A 168 10.49 8.73 8.11
C ALA A 168 10.35 10.09 8.82
N LEU A 169 11.36 10.46 9.62
CA LEU A 169 11.37 11.72 10.35
C LEU A 169 11.43 12.94 9.42
N PRO A 170 10.83 14.10 9.77
CA PRO A 170 10.70 15.23 8.86
C PRO A 170 12.00 15.85 8.35
N PHE A 171 13.07 15.70 9.12
CA PHE A 171 14.40 16.23 8.81
C PHE A 171 15.28 15.24 8.02
N LEU A 172 14.89 13.97 7.96
CA LEU A 172 15.63 12.91 7.26
C LEU A 172 15.07 12.62 5.86
N VAL A 173 13.79 12.90 5.64
CA VAL A 173 13.09 12.80 4.36
C VAL A 173 12.21 14.03 4.19
N SER A 174 12.25 14.67 3.02
CA SER A 174 11.48 15.89 2.72
C SER A 174 9.96 15.68 2.87
N ARG A 175 9.19 16.78 2.94
CA ARG A 175 7.71 16.70 2.98
C ARG A 175 7.16 15.94 1.77
N SER A 176 7.70 16.20 0.57
CA SER A 176 7.32 15.45 -0.64
C SER A 176 7.72 13.98 -0.55
N GLY A 177 8.92 13.67 -0.04
CA GLY A 177 9.35 12.28 0.13
C GLY A 177 8.47 11.51 1.11
N ARG A 178 8.02 12.13 2.22
CA ARG A 178 7.05 11.50 3.13
C ARG A 178 5.67 11.36 2.49
N ARG A 179 5.25 12.30 1.63
CA ARG A 179 4.05 12.14 0.80
C ARG A 179 4.19 10.94 -0.13
N ASP A 180 5.35 10.74 -0.77
CA ASP A 180 5.60 9.54 -1.59
C ASP A 180 5.48 8.24 -0.76
N GLN A 181 5.84 8.29 0.53
CA GLN A 181 5.67 7.14 1.44
C GLN A 181 4.20 6.86 1.72
N VAL A 182 3.39 7.89 1.99
CA VAL A 182 1.93 7.76 2.11
C VAL A 182 1.32 7.23 0.81
N GLU A 183 1.74 7.76 -0.34
CA GLU A 183 1.29 7.28 -1.64
C GLU A 183 1.69 5.83 -1.92
N ALA A 184 2.83 5.36 -1.40
CA ALA A 184 3.21 3.94 -1.51
C ALA A 184 2.24 3.03 -0.74
N ILE A 185 1.74 3.48 0.41
CA ILE A 185 0.72 2.77 1.19
C ILE A 185 -0.63 2.83 0.47
N LEU A 186 -1.03 4.02 0.01
CA LEU A 186 -2.30 4.20 -0.73
C LEU A 186 -2.33 3.43 -2.05
N ARG A 187 -1.16 3.22 -2.67
CA ARG A 187 -1.04 2.26 -3.76
C ARG A 187 -1.47 0.89 -3.25
N ASP A 188 -0.87 0.28 -2.23
CA ASP A 188 -1.31 -1.04 -1.76
C ASP A 188 -2.81 -1.09 -1.38
N VAL A 189 -3.31 -0.07 -0.69
CA VAL A 189 -4.73 0.08 -0.27
C VAL A 189 -5.71 -0.01 -1.44
N ALA A 190 -5.32 0.41 -2.64
CA ALA A 190 -6.17 0.31 -3.82
C ALA A 190 -6.61 -1.14 -4.15
N TRP A 191 -5.90 -2.18 -3.66
CA TRP A 191 -6.15 -3.62 -3.96
C TRP A 191 -7.27 -4.15 -3.06
N HIS A 192 -7.64 -3.36 -2.05
CA HIS A 192 -8.52 -3.77 -0.97
C HIS A 192 -9.74 -2.85 -0.91
N PRO A 193 -10.66 -2.89 -1.90
CA PRO A 193 -11.80 -1.96 -1.99
C PRO A 193 -12.81 -2.08 -0.83
N GLY A 194 -12.71 -3.15 -0.04
CA GLY A 194 -13.46 -3.33 1.19
C GLY A 194 -13.01 -2.41 2.33
N PRO A 195 -13.41 -2.73 3.58
CA PRO A 195 -13.03 -1.96 4.75
C PRO A 195 -11.52 -1.99 5.00
N VAL A 196 -10.95 -0.83 5.31
CA VAL A 196 -9.51 -0.65 5.53
C VAL A 196 -9.26 0.21 6.77
N ILE A 197 -8.27 -0.18 7.57
CA ILE A 197 -7.78 0.59 8.71
C ILE A 197 -6.27 0.81 8.52
N ILE A 198 -5.84 2.07 8.61
CA ILE A 198 -4.44 2.46 8.54
C ILE A 198 -4.10 3.18 9.84
N GLY A 199 -3.12 2.71 10.58
CA GLY A 199 -2.66 3.40 11.78
C GLY A 199 -1.16 3.31 11.98
N GLY A 200 -0.60 4.26 12.72
CA GLY A 200 0.82 4.26 13.02
C GLY A 200 1.40 5.61 13.37
N ASP A 201 2.72 5.65 13.40
CA ASP A 201 3.51 6.87 13.58
C ASP A 201 3.82 7.49 12.20
N PHE A 202 3.16 8.60 11.91
CA PHE A 202 3.34 9.34 10.66
C PHE A 202 4.43 10.41 10.76
N ASN A 203 5.01 10.61 11.95
CA ASN A 203 6.04 11.60 12.22
C ASN A 203 5.66 13.04 11.81
N ALA A 204 4.37 13.32 11.63
CA ALA A 204 3.85 14.63 11.22
C ALA A 204 2.34 14.77 11.46
N GLN A 205 1.91 15.99 11.79
CA GLN A 205 0.49 16.36 11.97
C GLN A 205 -0.33 16.44 10.68
N GLY A 206 0.32 16.68 9.52
CA GLY A 206 -0.37 17.09 8.27
C GLY A 206 -0.04 16.23 7.06
N VAL A 207 0.38 14.97 7.25
CA VAL A 207 0.67 14.04 6.15
C VAL A 207 -0.51 13.13 5.80
N GLY A 208 -1.62 13.23 6.56
CA GLY A 208 -2.84 12.43 6.38
C GLY A 208 -3.78 12.91 5.27
N GLU A 209 -3.61 14.13 4.75
CA GLU A 209 -4.51 14.72 3.74
C GLU A 209 -4.72 13.79 2.51
N PRO A 210 -3.69 13.16 1.92
CA PRO A 210 -3.90 12.24 0.80
C PRO A 210 -4.72 11.01 1.17
N ILE A 211 -4.72 10.59 2.44
CA ILE A 211 -5.50 9.45 2.93
C ILE A 211 -6.97 9.84 3.08
N GLU A 212 -7.26 11.03 3.60
CA GLU A 212 -8.61 11.60 3.60
C GLU A 212 -9.15 11.78 2.18
N ASP A 213 -8.34 12.33 1.27
CA ASP A 213 -8.70 12.48 -0.15
C ASP A 213 -9.02 11.13 -0.81
N ALA A 214 -8.45 10.03 -0.31
CA ALA A 214 -8.75 8.65 -0.74
C ALA A 214 -10.03 8.06 -0.09
N GLY A 215 -10.83 8.88 0.58
CA GLY A 215 -12.13 8.51 1.15
C GLY A 215 -12.06 7.89 2.55
N PHE A 216 -10.96 8.10 3.27
CA PHE A 216 -10.83 7.66 4.66
C PHE A 216 -11.32 8.74 5.63
N SER A 217 -11.95 8.27 6.70
CA SER A 217 -12.18 9.04 7.91
C SER A 217 -10.90 9.13 8.75
N TRP A 218 -10.68 10.23 9.47
CA TRP A 218 -9.51 10.45 10.34
C TRP A 218 -9.96 10.80 11.77
N PRO A 219 -10.37 9.81 12.57
CA PRO A 219 -10.91 10.05 13.92
C PRO A 219 -9.91 10.67 14.88
N THR A 220 -8.62 10.40 14.69
CA THR A 220 -7.57 10.93 15.58
C THR A 220 -7.11 12.34 15.18
N ARG A 221 -7.74 12.96 14.17
CA ARG A 221 -7.37 14.30 13.71
C ARG A 221 -7.63 15.33 14.80
N GLY A 222 -6.63 16.15 15.09
CA GLY A 222 -6.76 17.22 16.08
C GLY A 222 -6.89 16.73 17.52
N LEU A 223 -6.63 15.44 17.79
CA LEU A 223 -6.40 14.96 19.14
C LEU A 223 -5.14 15.62 19.74
N GLY A 224 -5.04 15.60 21.07
CA GLY A 224 -3.91 16.15 21.81
C GLY A 224 -2.57 15.54 21.40
N HIS A 225 -1.46 16.12 21.87
CA HIS A 225 -0.13 15.68 21.44
C HIS A 225 0.11 14.20 21.77
N THR A 226 0.65 13.44 20.84
CA THR A 226 1.04 12.05 21.09
C THR A 226 2.51 11.97 21.52
N THR A 227 3.32 12.96 21.17
CA THR A 227 4.64 13.22 21.78
C THR A 227 4.54 14.41 22.74
N LYS A 228 5.68 14.88 23.30
CA LYS A 228 5.71 16.08 24.16
C LYS A 228 5.03 17.32 23.56
N VAL A 229 5.11 17.48 22.23
CA VAL A 229 4.68 18.72 21.55
C VAL A 229 3.89 18.52 20.26
N PHE A 230 3.85 17.31 19.68
CA PHE A 230 3.20 17.08 18.39
C PHE A 230 2.26 15.87 18.42
N ALA A 231 1.22 15.92 17.59
CA ALA A 231 0.35 14.78 17.29
C ALA A 231 0.84 14.11 16.00
N VAL A 232 1.60 13.03 16.14
CA VAL A 232 2.26 12.35 15.03
C VAL A 232 1.71 10.94 14.79
N ASP A 233 0.98 10.40 15.76
CA ASP A 233 0.34 9.09 15.68
C ASP A 233 -1.11 9.25 15.25
N HIS A 234 -1.52 8.50 14.22
CA HIS A 234 -2.84 8.65 13.61
C HIS A 234 -3.48 7.33 13.25
N ILE A 235 -4.82 7.31 13.26
CA ILE A 235 -5.64 6.22 12.75
C ILE A 235 -6.59 6.78 11.70
N PHE A 236 -6.69 6.08 10.57
CA PHE A 236 -7.59 6.33 9.46
C PHE A 236 -8.43 5.09 9.18
N ALA A 237 -9.69 5.26 8.79
CA ALA A 237 -10.57 4.14 8.48
C ALA A 237 -11.49 4.44 7.29
N ARG A 238 -11.65 3.44 6.40
CA ARG A 238 -12.59 3.43 5.28
C ARG A 238 -13.53 2.24 5.42
N GLY A 239 -14.82 2.43 5.19
CA GLY A 239 -15.84 1.36 5.33
C GLY A 239 -16.32 1.14 6.78
N PHE A 240 -16.13 2.15 7.64
CA PHE A 240 -16.51 2.12 9.05
C PHE A 240 -17.24 3.41 9.45
N ASP A 241 -18.20 3.28 10.37
CA ASP A 241 -18.77 4.40 11.12
C ASP A 241 -18.06 4.51 12.48
N TYR A 242 -18.02 5.72 13.04
CA TYR A 242 -17.50 5.92 14.40
C TYR A 242 -18.46 5.32 15.44
N ALA A 243 -17.89 4.71 16.48
CA ALA A 243 -18.63 4.12 17.59
C ALA A 243 -17.98 4.48 18.93
N GLY A 244 -18.68 4.26 20.04
CA GLY A 244 -18.24 4.69 21.37
C GLY A 244 -18.43 6.18 21.68
N ASP A 245 -18.32 6.53 22.96
CA ASP A 245 -18.33 7.90 23.48
C ASP A 245 -17.25 8.07 24.58
N PRO A 246 -16.12 8.77 24.32
CA PRO A 246 -15.75 9.34 23.02
C PRO A 246 -15.37 8.24 22.00
N PRO A 247 -15.47 8.52 20.68
CA PRO A 247 -15.16 7.52 19.65
C PRO A 247 -13.67 7.30 19.40
N SER A 248 -12.82 8.20 19.90
CA SER A 248 -11.37 8.13 19.77
C SER A 248 -10.69 8.96 20.84
N GLY A 249 -9.42 8.66 21.13
CA GLY A 249 -8.66 9.39 22.14
C GLY A 249 -7.17 9.11 22.11
N VAL A 250 -6.45 9.83 22.97
CA VAL A 250 -5.04 9.60 23.29
C VAL A 250 -5.00 8.90 24.64
N GLY A 251 -4.31 7.77 24.72
CA GLY A 251 -4.10 7.06 25.97
C GLY A 251 -3.24 7.88 26.93
N LEU A 252 -3.59 7.87 28.20
CA LEU A 252 -2.78 8.47 29.25
C LEU A 252 -1.67 7.48 29.62
N ASP A 253 -0.45 7.75 29.20
CA ASP A 253 0.73 6.98 29.57
C ASP A 253 1.37 7.57 30.83
N GLU A 254 0.78 7.25 32.00
CA GLU A 254 1.29 7.72 33.30
C GLU A 254 2.55 6.95 33.74
N GLU A 255 2.78 5.76 33.18
CA GLU A 255 3.90 4.86 33.50
C GLU A 255 5.16 5.15 32.66
N ASP A 256 5.08 6.12 31.74
CA ASP A 256 6.15 6.53 30.82
C ASP A 256 6.66 5.34 29.96
N ALA A 257 5.72 4.50 29.51
CA ALA A 257 5.99 3.31 28.71
C ALA A 257 6.66 3.64 27.36
N SER A 258 6.43 4.84 26.82
CA SER A 258 7.11 5.35 25.63
C SER A 258 7.15 6.89 25.61
N ASP A 259 8.04 7.45 24.79
CA ASP A 259 8.00 8.87 24.42
C ASP A 259 6.82 9.26 23.51
N HIS A 260 6.06 8.25 23.06
CA HIS A 260 4.77 8.38 22.40
C HIS A 260 3.63 7.94 23.32
N ARG A 261 2.49 8.62 23.22
CA ARG A 261 1.22 8.20 23.79
C ARG A 261 0.42 7.45 22.73
N PRO A 262 -0.15 6.27 23.05
CA PRO A 262 -0.95 5.52 22.10
C PRO A 262 -2.20 6.31 21.70
N VAL A 263 -2.64 6.13 20.46
CA VAL A 263 -3.95 6.63 20.00
C VAL A 263 -4.89 5.47 19.79
N TRP A 264 -6.17 5.71 20.02
CA TRP A 264 -7.21 4.69 19.85
C TRP A 264 -8.43 5.26 19.17
N ALA A 265 -9.15 4.40 18.44
CA ALA A 265 -10.42 4.69 17.83
C ALA A 265 -11.33 3.45 17.87
N VAL A 266 -12.64 3.67 17.94
CA VAL A 266 -13.65 2.62 17.98
C VAL A 266 -14.57 2.77 16.78
N PHE A 267 -14.79 1.66 16.09
CA PHE A 267 -15.49 1.61 14.82
C PHE A 267 -16.63 0.60 14.84
N ARG A 268 -17.65 0.82 14.01
CA ARG A 268 -18.62 -0.21 13.60
C ARG A 268 -18.50 -0.43 12.09
N PRO A 269 -18.43 -1.69 11.61
CA PRO A 269 -18.47 -1.97 10.18
C PRO A 269 -19.75 -1.42 9.55
N VAL A 270 -19.64 -0.69 8.43
CA VAL A 270 -20.83 -0.24 7.69
C VAL A 270 -21.29 -1.35 6.74
N GLU A 271 -22.59 -1.62 6.69
CA GLU A 271 -23.20 -2.38 5.58
C GLU A 271 -23.27 -1.49 4.34
N ARG A 272 -22.16 -1.35 3.60
CA ARG A 272 -22.19 -0.67 2.28
C ARG A 272 -21.49 -1.49 1.22
N GLU A 273 -22.03 -1.39 0.00
CA GLU A 273 -21.43 -1.89 -1.24
C GLU A 273 -19.96 -1.41 -1.37
N PRO A 274 -19.05 -2.23 -1.91
CA PRO A 274 -17.63 -1.90 -2.01
C PRO A 274 -17.40 -0.56 -2.70
N ILE A 275 -16.57 0.30 -2.10
CA ILE A 275 -16.16 1.57 -2.72
C ILE A 275 -15.34 1.21 -3.97
N ALA A 276 -15.73 1.77 -5.12
CA ALA A 276 -15.01 1.59 -6.38
C ALA A 276 -13.50 1.82 -6.20
N SER A 277 -12.69 0.84 -6.59
CA SER A 277 -11.24 0.79 -6.39
C SER A 277 -10.55 2.09 -6.82
N VAL A 278 -9.78 2.69 -5.93
CA VAL A 278 -8.80 3.74 -6.26
C VAL A 278 -7.75 3.14 -7.21
N PRO A 279 -7.26 3.80 -8.28
CA PRO A 279 -6.37 3.16 -9.25
C PRO A 279 -4.92 3.04 -8.75
N TRP A 280 -4.27 1.95 -9.14
CA TRP A 280 -2.83 1.68 -9.07
C TRP A 280 -1.94 2.81 -9.56
N ARG A 281 -0.68 2.89 -9.06
CA ARG A 281 0.41 3.44 -9.88
C ARG A 281 0.62 2.47 -11.04
N PHE A 282 1.53 1.52 -10.99
CA PHE A 282 1.72 0.59 -12.12
C PHE A 282 0.82 -0.65 -12.07
N ALA A 283 0.58 -1.27 -13.23
CA ALA A 283 -0.11 -2.55 -13.35
C ALA A 283 0.55 -3.63 -12.46
N ARG A 284 -0.22 -4.53 -11.84
CA ARG A 284 0.32 -5.60 -10.98
C ARG A 284 0.44 -6.90 -11.73
N LYS A 285 1.66 -7.44 -11.74
CA LYS A 285 1.92 -8.77 -12.25
C LYS A 285 1.08 -9.81 -11.50
N ASP A 286 0.41 -10.65 -12.26
CA ASP A 286 -0.24 -11.84 -11.73
C ASP A 286 0.49 -13.08 -12.24
N ARG A 287 1.29 -13.67 -11.35
CA ARG A 287 2.09 -14.88 -11.62
C ARG A 287 1.25 -16.16 -11.68
N THR A 288 -0.03 -16.08 -11.35
CA THR A 288 -0.95 -17.22 -11.42
C THR A 288 -1.59 -17.35 -12.80
N LEU A 289 -1.53 -16.30 -13.63
CA LEU A 289 -1.84 -16.40 -15.05
C LEU A 289 -0.65 -17.06 -15.78
N PRO A 290 -0.88 -18.00 -16.72
CA PRO A 290 0.18 -18.75 -17.40
C PRO A 290 0.81 -17.93 -18.55
N MET A 291 1.26 -16.72 -18.23
CA MET A 291 1.79 -15.70 -19.14
C MET A 291 2.92 -14.96 -18.40
N ASP A 292 4.08 -14.78 -19.04
CA ASP A 292 5.29 -14.27 -18.38
C ASP A 292 5.20 -12.79 -17.97
N ASN A 293 4.37 -12.01 -18.69
CA ASN A 293 4.20 -10.58 -18.51
C ASN A 293 2.74 -10.16 -18.30
N ALA A 294 1.91 -11.06 -17.77
CA ALA A 294 0.54 -10.74 -17.39
C ALA A 294 0.47 -9.82 -16.16
N ALA A 295 -0.28 -8.73 -16.28
CA ALA A 295 -0.55 -7.79 -15.20
C ALA A 295 -1.90 -7.10 -15.32
N TYR A 296 -2.55 -6.87 -14.18
CA TYR A 296 -3.80 -6.11 -14.08
C TYR A 296 -3.49 -4.62 -14.08
N ILE A 297 -4.01 -3.91 -15.08
CA ILE A 297 -4.03 -2.45 -15.14
C ILE A 297 -5.13 -1.91 -14.22
N GLU A 298 -6.29 -2.60 -14.25
CA GLU A 298 -7.47 -2.43 -13.41
C GLU A 298 -8.02 -3.84 -13.08
N PRO A 299 -8.93 -4.00 -12.08
CA PRO A 299 -9.44 -5.33 -11.69
C PRO A 299 -10.03 -6.16 -12.84
N ASP A 300 -10.52 -5.51 -13.88
CA ASP A 300 -11.16 -6.13 -15.05
C ASP A 300 -10.40 -5.87 -16.38
N LEU A 301 -9.15 -5.38 -16.31
CA LEU A 301 -8.33 -5.07 -17.48
C LEU A 301 -6.91 -5.61 -17.31
N VAL A 302 -6.53 -6.58 -18.16
CA VAL A 302 -5.21 -7.23 -18.11
C VAL A 302 -4.38 -6.89 -19.35
N ARG A 303 -3.12 -6.52 -19.13
CA ARG A 303 -2.06 -6.53 -20.14
C ARG A 303 -1.26 -7.82 -20.05
N CYS A 304 -0.88 -8.42 -21.17
CA CYS A 304 -0.03 -9.62 -21.15
C CYS A 304 0.83 -9.79 -22.41
N ASP A 305 1.72 -10.78 -22.36
CA ASP A 305 2.32 -11.47 -23.50
C ASP A 305 1.33 -12.46 -24.14
N TRP A 306 1.77 -13.16 -25.19
CA TRP A 306 0.90 -14.06 -25.94
C TRP A 306 0.33 -15.16 -25.03
N PRO A 307 -1.01 -15.26 -24.88
CA PRO A 307 -1.61 -16.18 -23.92
C PRO A 307 -1.45 -17.65 -24.30
N GLY A 308 -1.46 -17.96 -25.60
CA GLY A 308 -1.63 -19.33 -26.09
C GLY A 308 -2.91 -20.00 -25.54
N ASP A 309 -3.08 -21.29 -25.82
CA ASP A 309 -4.32 -22.00 -25.44
C ASP A 309 -4.54 -22.00 -23.91
N ARG A 310 -3.48 -22.25 -23.13
CA ARG A 310 -3.55 -22.28 -21.66
C ARG A 310 -3.90 -20.92 -21.07
N GLY A 311 -3.35 -19.83 -21.61
CA GLY A 311 -3.68 -18.48 -21.16
C GLY A 311 -5.11 -18.11 -21.48
N LEU A 312 -5.60 -18.46 -22.67
CA LEU A 312 -6.99 -18.23 -23.07
C LEU A 312 -7.98 -19.02 -22.18
N GLU A 313 -7.70 -20.29 -21.91
CA GLU A 313 -8.52 -21.12 -21.02
C GLU A 313 -8.59 -20.53 -19.61
N GLU A 314 -7.45 -20.11 -19.06
CA GLU A 314 -7.39 -19.52 -17.72
C GLU A 314 -8.10 -18.16 -17.64
N LEU A 315 -7.90 -17.29 -18.64
CA LEU A 315 -8.65 -16.04 -18.75
C LEU A 315 -10.15 -16.29 -18.81
N ARG A 316 -10.58 -17.30 -19.58
CA ARG A 316 -12.01 -17.64 -19.70
C ARG A 316 -12.57 -18.15 -18.38
N ARG A 317 -11.81 -19.00 -17.68
CA ARG A 317 -12.15 -19.53 -16.34
C ARG A 317 -12.32 -18.41 -15.32
N ARG A 318 -11.54 -17.33 -15.45
CA ARG A 318 -11.63 -16.12 -14.60
C ARG A 318 -12.69 -15.12 -15.04
N GLY A 319 -13.47 -15.43 -16.08
CA GLY A 319 -14.59 -14.61 -16.52
C GLY A 319 -14.25 -13.49 -17.50
N PHE A 320 -13.04 -13.47 -18.07
CA PHE A 320 -12.72 -12.55 -19.17
C PHE A 320 -13.57 -12.88 -20.40
N ARG A 321 -13.99 -11.83 -21.09
CA ARG A 321 -14.92 -11.91 -22.23
C ARG A 321 -14.29 -11.47 -23.54
N THR A 322 -13.30 -10.59 -23.49
CA THR A 322 -12.71 -9.96 -24.68
C THR A 322 -11.21 -10.12 -24.72
N ILE A 323 -10.69 -10.42 -25.92
CA ILE A 323 -9.26 -10.44 -26.23
C ILE A 323 -8.95 -9.41 -27.33
N VAL A 324 -7.93 -8.58 -27.11
CA VAL A 324 -7.38 -7.66 -28.12
C VAL A 324 -5.94 -8.03 -28.46
N ASN A 325 -5.72 -8.48 -29.68
CA ASN A 325 -4.39 -8.85 -30.19
C ASN A 325 -3.73 -7.69 -30.95
N LEU A 326 -2.55 -7.25 -30.48
CA LEU A 326 -1.78 -6.16 -31.08
C LEU A 326 -0.76 -6.62 -32.13
N THR A 327 -0.62 -7.93 -32.39
CA THR A 327 0.36 -8.48 -33.34
C THR A 327 -0.16 -8.57 -34.77
N GLY A 328 -1.44 -8.93 -34.93
CA GLY A 328 -2.05 -9.20 -36.24
C GLY A 328 -1.67 -10.52 -36.89
N ASP A 329 -1.06 -11.46 -36.15
CA ASP A 329 -0.75 -12.81 -36.67
C ASP A 329 -1.97 -13.75 -36.67
N GLY A 330 -3.02 -13.42 -35.90
CA GLY A 330 -4.29 -14.13 -35.82
C GLY A 330 -4.22 -15.58 -35.34
N GLY A 331 -3.06 -16.04 -34.84
CA GLY A 331 -2.79 -17.45 -34.59
C GLY A 331 -3.67 -18.10 -33.51
N GLU A 332 -4.25 -17.30 -32.62
CA GLU A 332 -5.08 -17.75 -31.49
C GLU A 332 -6.58 -17.50 -31.69
N ARG A 333 -6.97 -16.89 -32.83
CA ARG A 333 -8.33 -16.42 -33.10
C ARG A 333 -9.37 -17.54 -32.98
N ASP A 334 -9.08 -18.70 -33.56
CA ASP A 334 -10.03 -19.82 -33.60
C ASP A 334 -10.26 -20.38 -32.20
N LYS A 335 -9.19 -20.54 -31.40
CA LYS A 335 -9.30 -20.98 -30.01
C LYS A 335 -10.03 -19.96 -29.13
N ALA A 336 -9.75 -18.67 -29.32
CA ALA A 336 -10.46 -17.61 -28.60
C ALA A 336 -11.97 -17.65 -28.89
N LYS A 337 -12.37 -17.84 -30.15
CA LYS A 337 -13.78 -17.99 -30.54
C LYS A 337 -14.41 -19.27 -29.99
N GLU A 338 -13.70 -20.39 -30.02
CA GLU A 338 -14.15 -21.67 -29.43
C GLU A 338 -14.49 -21.51 -27.94
N LEU A 339 -13.66 -20.78 -27.19
CA LEU A 339 -13.85 -20.48 -25.77
C LEU A 339 -14.91 -19.39 -25.51
N GLY A 340 -15.46 -18.78 -26.57
CA GLY A 340 -16.51 -17.78 -26.50
C GLY A 340 -16.04 -16.36 -26.20
N PHE A 341 -14.80 -16.01 -26.55
CA PHE A 341 -14.32 -14.63 -26.46
C PHE A 341 -14.81 -13.77 -27.64
N GLU A 342 -15.10 -12.51 -27.37
CA GLU A 342 -15.04 -11.46 -28.40
C GLU A 342 -13.57 -11.20 -28.75
N TYR A 343 -13.22 -11.34 -30.03
CA TYR A 343 -11.83 -11.27 -30.48
C TYR A 343 -11.60 -10.13 -31.46
N PHE A 344 -10.71 -9.21 -31.11
CA PHE A 344 -10.34 -8.05 -31.91
C PHE A 344 -8.85 -8.04 -32.23
N GLU A 345 -8.50 -7.57 -33.43
CA GLU A 345 -7.11 -7.38 -33.85
C GLU A 345 -6.86 -5.91 -34.19
N ILE A 346 -5.79 -5.35 -33.61
CA ILE A 346 -5.29 -4.00 -33.90
C ILE A 346 -3.79 -4.12 -34.18
N PRO A 347 -3.39 -4.46 -35.42
CA PRO A 347 -2.01 -4.81 -35.73
C PRO A 347 -1.06 -3.60 -35.62
N LEU A 348 -0.08 -3.68 -34.72
CA LEU A 348 0.95 -2.66 -34.55
C LEU A 348 2.32 -3.16 -35.03
N THR A 349 3.08 -2.27 -35.67
CA THR A 349 4.45 -2.55 -36.11
C THR A 349 5.43 -2.38 -34.95
N ALA A 350 6.18 -3.44 -34.63
CA ALA A 350 7.25 -3.41 -33.63
C ALA A 350 8.51 -4.13 -34.15
N THR A 351 9.14 -3.56 -35.17
CA THR A 351 10.39 -4.06 -35.80
C THR A 351 11.50 -3.00 -35.65
N LEU A 352 12.73 -3.27 -36.13
CA LEU A 352 13.80 -2.25 -36.17
C LEU A 352 13.38 -0.97 -36.91
N TRP A 353 12.35 -1.05 -37.76
CA TRP A 353 11.71 0.06 -38.47
C TRP A 353 10.27 0.24 -37.96
N SER A 354 10.10 0.29 -36.64
CA SER A 354 8.79 0.52 -36.03
C SER A 354 8.23 1.86 -36.47
N SER A 355 6.92 1.94 -36.62
CA SER A 355 6.23 3.21 -36.78
C SER A 355 5.30 3.39 -35.59
N PRO A 356 5.07 4.64 -35.14
CA PRO A 356 4.10 4.89 -34.09
C PRO A 356 2.70 4.38 -34.48
N PRO A 357 1.86 4.01 -33.51
CA PRO A 357 0.47 3.67 -33.77
C PRO A 357 -0.24 4.78 -34.55
N LYS A 358 -1.08 4.42 -35.53
CA LYS A 358 -1.94 5.40 -36.22
C LYS A 358 -3.00 5.92 -35.26
N ALA A 359 -3.43 7.16 -35.43
CA ALA A 359 -4.49 7.76 -34.60
C ALA A 359 -5.77 6.89 -34.55
N SER A 360 -6.18 6.32 -35.69
CA SER A 360 -7.34 5.42 -35.76
C SER A 360 -7.16 4.11 -34.98
N GLN A 361 -5.93 3.61 -34.83
CA GLN A 361 -5.64 2.40 -34.04
C GLN A 361 -5.71 2.70 -32.55
N VAL A 362 -5.21 3.87 -32.15
CA VAL A 362 -5.31 4.36 -30.77
C VAL A 362 -6.78 4.58 -30.40
N GLU A 363 -7.54 5.21 -31.28
CA GLU A 363 -8.97 5.43 -31.10
C GLU A 363 -9.75 4.13 -30.94
N GLN A 364 -9.60 3.20 -31.88
CA GLN A 364 -10.25 1.89 -31.82
C GLN A 364 -9.89 1.13 -30.54
N PHE A 365 -8.61 1.15 -30.14
CA PHE A 365 -8.17 0.48 -28.91
C PHE A 365 -8.83 1.07 -27.66
N LEU A 366 -8.87 2.40 -27.56
CA LEU A 366 -9.46 3.09 -26.41
C LEU A 366 -10.98 2.88 -26.35
N GLU A 367 -11.68 2.85 -27.48
CA GLU A 367 -13.10 2.50 -27.54
C GLU A 367 -13.38 1.09 -27.01
N LEU A 368 -12.56 0.11 -27.39
CA LEU A 368 -12.71 -1.27 -26.89
C LEU A 368 -12.48 -1.35 -25.38
N LEU A 369 -11.43 -0.71 -24.87
CA LEU A 369 -11.04 -0.79 -23.47
C LEU A 369 -11.96 -0.01 -22.53
N THR A 370 -12.60 1.06 -23.01
CA THR A 370 -13.48 1.91 -22.19
C THR A 370 -14.95 1.53 -22.24
N ASP A 371 -15.33 0.56 -23.08
CA ASP A 371 -16.70 0.02 -23.14
C ASP A 371 -16.94 -1.00 -22.02
N PRO A 372 -17.82 -0.72 -21.03
CA PRO A 372 -18.11 -1.65 -19.94
C PRO A 372 -18.71 -2.98 -20.41
N ALA A 373 -19.39 -3.01 -21.56
CA ALA A 373 -19.98 -4.23 -22.10
C ALA A 373 -18.91 -5.27 -22.48
N ARG A 374 -17.71 -4.81 -22.84
CA ARG A 374 -16.60 -5.65 -23.30
C ARG A 374 -15.64 -6.08 -22.18
N ARG A 375 -15.87 -5.64 -20.94
CA ARG A 375 -15.04 -6.02 -19.77
C ARG A 375 -15.63 -7.22 -19.03
N PRO A 376 -14.81 -8.09 -18.39
CA PRO A 376 -13.35 -8.03 -18.27
C PRO A 376 -12.61 -8.35 -19.58
N LEU A 377 -11.54 -7.61 -19.85
CA LEU A 377 -10.80 -7.61 -21.12
C LEU A 377 -9.31 -7.86 -20.91
N ALA A 378 -8.71 -8.68 -21.79
CA ALA A 378 -7.25 -8.83 -21.87
C ALA A 378 -6.73 -8.34 -23.22
N PHE A 379 -5.58 -7.67 -23.23
CA PHE A 379 -4.90 -7.29 -24.46
C PHE A 379 -3.41 -7.64 -24.41
N HIS A 380 -2.87 -8.02 -25.56
CA HIS A 380 -1.52 -8.56 -25.60
C HIS A 380 -0.77 -8.24 -26.90
N CYS A 381 0.53 -8.48 -26.84
CA CYS A 381 1.37 -8.65 -28.03
C CYS A 381 2.23 -9.89 -27.82
N LYS A 382 3.28 -10.10 -28.62
CA LYS A 382 4.11 -11.31 -28.49
C LYS A 382 4.78 -11.47 -27.11
N GLN A 383 5.37 -10.40 -26.57
CA GLN A 383 6.12 -10.43 -25.30
C GLN A 383 5.47 -9.61 -24.19
N GLY A 384 4.36 -8.92 -24.48
CA GLY A 384 3.70 -8.06 -23.49
C GLY A 384 4.50 -6.83 -23.06
N LYS A 385 5.56 -6.48 -23.79
CA LYS A 385 6.52 -5.41 -23.46
C LYS A 385 6.25 -4.15 -24.26
N ASP A 386 6.54 -4.18 -25.55
CA ASP A 386 6.65 -2.97 -26.38
C ASP A 386 5.29 -2.46 -26.86
N ARG A 387 4.62 -3.16 -27.79
CA ARG A 387 3.28 -2.78 -28.28
C ARG A 387 2.27 -2.68 -27.14
N THR A 388 2.26 -3.70 -26.27
CA THR A 388 1.41 -3.73 -25.09
C THR A 388 1.72 -2.56 -24.15
N GLY A 389 3.00 -2.27 -23.91
CA GLY A 389 3.40 -1.14 -23.07
C GLY A 389 2.97 0.20 -23.65
N THR A 390 3.21 0.42 -24.95
CA THR A 390 2.80 1.65 -25.64
C THR A 390 1.29 1.85 -25.55
N MET A 391 0.48 0.84 -25.83
CA MET A 391 -0.98 0.98 -25.76
C MET A 391 -1.49 1.11 -24.33
N ALA A 392 -0.88 0.41 -23.36
CA ALA A 392 -1.16 0.59 -21.93
C ALA A 392 -0.87 2.03 -21.47
N ALA A 393 0.26 2.61 -21.91
CA ALA A 393 0.61 3.99 -21.60
C ALA A 393 -0.39 4.99 -22.17
N LEU A 394 -0.82 4.83 -23.42
CA LEU A 394 -1.84 5.68 -24.02
C LEU A 394 -3.19 5.58 -23.29
N TYR A 395 -3.57 4.37 -22.84
CA TYR A 395 -4.74 4.18 -21.99
C TYR A 395 -4.58 4.88 -20.63
N ARG A 396 -3.43 4.76 -19.96
CA ARG A 396 -3.14 5.47 -18.69
C ARG A 396 -3.22 6.99 -18.85
N ILE A 397 -2.74 7.53 -19.96
CA ILE A 397 -2.80 8.98 -20.24
C ILE A 397 -4.25 9.44 -20.49
N GLU A 398 -4.99 8.73 -21.36
CA GLU A 398 -6.33 9.14 -21.79
C GLU A 398 -7.42 8.87 -20.74
N ALA A 399 -7.43 7.66 -20.17
CA ALA A 399 -8.44 7.24 -19.19
C ALA A 399 -7.98 7.51 -17.74
N GLY A 400 -6.71 7.22 -17.44
CA GLY A 400 -6.15 7.37 -16.09
C GLY A 400 -5.66 8.78 -15.76
N ARG A 401 -5.57 9.69 -16.74
CA ARG A 401 -5.05 11.07 -16.60
C ARG A 401 -3.60 11.16 -16.16
N TRP A 402 -2.81 10.16 -16.51
CA TRP A 402 -1.39 10.12 -16.20
C TRP A 402 -0.60 11.13 -17.02
N THR A 403 0.49 11.63 -16.44
CA THR A 403 1.51 12.31 -17.23
C THR A 403 2.20 11.32 -18.16
N ASN A 404 2.72 11.81 -19.29
CA ASN A 404 3.51 10.98 -20.20
C ASN A 404 4.71 10.34 -19.49
N GLY A 405 5.30 11.02 -18.50
CA GLY A 405 6.41 10.50 -17.68
C GLY A 405 6.02 9.27 -16.87
N GLU A 406 4.93 9.34 -16.11
CA GLU A 406 4.44 8.20 -15.32
C GLU A 406 4.10 7.00 -16.21
N ALA A 407 3.48 7.25 -17.37
CA ALA A 407 3.12 6.20 -18.31
C ALA A 407 4.37 5.49 -18.89
N ILE A 408 5.44 6.25 -19.16
CA ILE A 408 6.72 5.71 -19.63
C ILE A 408 7.42 4.89 -18.53
N GLU A 409 7.36 5.34 -17.28
CA GLU A 409 7.92 4.57 -16.16
C GLU A 409 7.24 3.19 -16.05
N GLU A 410 5.91 3.11 -16.24
CA GLU A 410 5.21 1.81 -16.27
C GLU A 410 5.69 0.95 -17.44
N MET A 411 5.81 1.52 -18.64
CA MET A 411 6.31 0.80 -19.82
C MET A 411 7.67 0.17 -19.53
N GLN A 412 8.60 0.95 -18.97
CA GLN A 412 9.96 0.51 -18.65
C GLN A 412 9.96 -0.56 -17.56
N ALA A 413 9.16 -0.40 -16.50
CA ALA A 413 9.02 -1.39 -15.44
C ALA A 413 8.54 -2.77 -15.96
N PHE A 414 7.80 -2.77 -17.07
CA PHE A 414 7.34 -3.99 -17.75
C PHE A 414 8.27 -4.50 -18.85
N GLY A 415 9.49 -3.98 -18.94
CA GLY A 415 10.55 -4.50 -19.80
C GLY A 415 10.52 -3.97 -21.23
N TYR A 416 9.98 -2.77 -21.45
CA TYR A 416 10.07 -2.06 -22.73
C TYR A 416 11.53 -1.94 -23.22
N HIS A 417 11.75 -2.17 -24.51
CA HIS A 417 13.08 -2.06 -25.10
C HIS A 417 13.33 -0.67 -25.69
N ASP A 418 14.32 0.04 -25.13
CA ASP A 418 14.65 1.43 -25.50
C ASP A 418 15.11 1.62 -26.96
N TRP A 419 15.45 0.55 -27.68
CA TRP A 419 15.79 0.64 -29.11
C TRP A 419 14.58 0.95 -30.01
N PHE A 420 13.35 0.74 -29.54
CA PHE A 420 12.14 1.18 -30.25
C PHE A 420 11.89 2.68 -30.01
N LYS A 421 12.77 3.53 -30.55
CA LYS A 421 12.75 4.97 -30.26
C LYS A 421 11.44 5.66 -30.67
N ASP A 422 10.83 5.23 -31.78
CA ASP A 422 9.62 5.87 -32.31
C ASP A 422 8.40 5.65 -31.41
N LEU A 423 8.28 4.48 -30.78
CA LEU A 423 7.16 4.16 -29.89
C LEU A 423 7.25 4.95 -28.56
N ILE A 424 8.43 5.01 -27.94
CA ILE A 424 8.61 5.80 -26.71
C ILE A 424 8.55 7.29 -26.99
N GLN A 425 9.07 7.76 -28.13
CA GLN A 425 8.97 9.16 -28.53
C GLN A 425 7.51 9.56 -28.78
N TYR A 426 6.71 8.67 -29.38
CA TYR A 426 5.29 8.90 -29.56
C TYR A 426 4.57 9.11 -28.22
N VAL A 427 4.83 8.26 -27.22
CA VAL A 427 4.26 8.43 -25.87
C VAL A 427 4.76 9.73 -25.22
N ARG A 428 6.05 10.07 -25.36
CA ARG A 428 6.61 11.32 -24.82
C ARG A 428 5.92 12.57 -25.37
N SER A 429 5.63 12.60 -26.67
CA SER A 429 4.98 13.73 -27.34
C SER A 429 3.46 13.63 -27.41
N TYR A 430 2.86 12.60 -26.82
CA TYR A 430 1.42 12.37 -26.93
C TYR A 430 0.64 13.49 -26.23
N VAL A 431 -0.41 13.97 -26.90
CA VAL A 431 -1.34 14.97 -26.36
C VAL A 431 -2.71 14.30 -26.21
N PRO A 432 -3.28 14.25 -25.00
CA PRO A 432 -4.60 13.64 -24.77
C PRO A 432 -5.68 14.29 -25.63
N ARG A 433 -6.64 13.50 -26.12
CA ARG A 433 -7.69 13.99 -27.04
C ARG A 433 -8.75 14.83 -26.34
N ARG A 434 -8.90 14.66 -25.03
CA ARG A 434 -9.82 15.42 -24.17
C ARG A 434 -9.02 16.21 -23.13
N SER A 435 -8.43 17.33 -23.54
CA SER A 435 -7.80 18.31 -22.64
C SER A 435 -8.84 19.18 -21.95
#